data_AF-A0A1M6JW18-F1
#
_entry.id   AF-A0A1M6JW18-F1
#
_cell.length_a   1.000
_cell.length_b   1.000
_cell.length_c   1.000
_cell.angle_alpha   90.00
_cell.angle_beta   90.00
_cell.angle_gamma   90.00
#
_symmetry.space_group_name_H-M   'P 1'
#
loop_
_entity.id
_entity.type
_entity.pdbx_description
1 polymer ?
#
loop_
_entity_poly.entity_id
_entity_poly.type
_entity_poly.pdbx_seq_one_letter_code
_entity_poly.pdbx_strand_id
1 'polypeptide(L)'
;MFRCRFKNVMLAIVTVGLLVPGICFAKADSQESLPLPVRQVLYKAYTAMNENKPAEAAALLCKFKQDPKNAKDMEEARAMVEFGEGNARYMAKDYKGALACFEQAVKADPNYSAAWSNMAVLCHEMGDTLKAGQCFLQAYNTGEEKKSDLLYSAAAAFLMTEQYADSIAAFERLFKEFPQQVTNQWREYAVHAYLGNKQPKRALQLVEYLAVNTEGNEWRRWNEFLLHQYLDLEMNKKALSLVKRLVDKEPGDPIWWKALANLHLSENRLEEGLMALWAYGKITPWNEEEQKLAADLFLVLDVPAEAVAILELLPEKELTASMVRQGVYCYRRMQQTDKAIALLDKHAGRLKDKELTMLRADIFYESGKFCDACAAYEKAAKEGCSPGRAWLMAGYSALAHGDKNKANLAFQKATTFQSHSKEAKNMLKRLS
;
A
#
# COMPACT_ATOMS: atom_id res chain seq x y z
N MET A 1 -8.45 -0.66 2.75
CA MET A 1 -8.13 -1.05 4.15
C MET A 1 -7.89 0.14 5.10
N PHE A 2 -7.24 1.23 4.66
CA PHE A 2 -6.93 2.40 5.52
C PHE A 2 -8.15 3.13 6.13
N ARG A 3 -9.27 3.30 5.39
CA ARG A 3 -10.47 4.00 5.88
C ARG A 3 -11.18 3.31 7.07
N CYS A 4 -11.16 1.97 7.14
CA CYS A 4 -11.91 1.24 8.18
C CYS A 4 -11.21 1.20 9.54
N ARG A 5 -9.87 1.28 9.60
CA ARG A 5 -9.12 1.32 10.87
C ARG A 5 -8.81 2.73 11.36
N PHE A 6 -8.83 3.74 10.48
CA PHE A 6 -8.69 5.14 10.87
C PHE A 6 -9.74 5.55 11.91
N LYS A 7 -11.00 5.10 11.76
CA LYS A 7 -12.08 5.34 12.73
C LYS A 7 -11.83 4.74 14.12
N ASN A 8 -11.15 3.60 14.23
CA ASN A 8 -10.93 2.93 15.52
C ASN A 8 -9.72 3.48 16.30
N VAL A 9 -8.74 4.10 15.62
CA VAL A 9 -7.60 4.79 16.24
C VAL A 9 -7.96 6.23 16.67
N MET A 10 -9.02 6.81 16.06
CA MET A 10 -9.51 8.15 16.39
C MET A 10 -10.13 8.30 17.80
N LEU A 11 -10.39 7.20 18.51
CA LEU A 11 -11.03 7.24 19.83
C LEU A 11 -10.11 7.70 20.97
N ALA A 12 -8.79 7.81 20.74
CA ALA A 12 -7.79 8.14 21.77
C ALA A 12 -7.12 9.51 21.58
N ILE A 13 -7.75 10.44 20.85
CA ILE A 13 -7.08 11.65 20.34
C ILE A 13 -6.97 12.80 21.35
N VAL A 14 -7.73 12.82 22.45
CA VAL A 14 -7.67 13.95 23.39
C VAL A 14 -7.59 13.45 24.83
N THR A 15 -6.46 12.87 25.21
CA THR A 15 -5.98 13.04 26.60
C THR A 15 -5.19 14.34 26.69
N VAL A 16 -5.80 15.47 26.29
CA VAL A 16 -5.37 16.75 26.85
C VAL A 16 -5.82 16.68 28.29
N GLY A 17 -4.84 16.44 29.16
CA GLY A 17 -5.06 16.31 30.58
C GLY A 17 -5.95 17.45 31.08
N LEU A 18 -6.96 17.06 31.87
CA LEU A 18 -7.73 17.88 32.82
C LEU A 18 -7.95 19.33 32.37
N LEU A 19 -9.21 19.66 32.05
CA LEU A 19 -9.79 21.01 32.17
C LEU A 19 -8.95 21.83 33.14
N VAL A 20 -8.40 22.98 32.72
CA VAL A 20 -7.50 23.77 33.57
C VAL A 20 -8.23 23.98 34.91
N PRO A 21 -7.88 23.23 35.99
CA PRO A 21 -8.78 23.09 37.14
C PRO A 21 -8.77 24.33 38.03
N GLY A 22 -7.85 25.25 37.75
CA GLY A 22 -7.70 26.50 38.44
C GLY A 22 -8.37 27.62 37.67
N ILE A 23 -8.85 28.62 38.41
CA ILE A 23 -8.76 29.99 37.95
C ILE A 23 -7.28 30.21 37.66
N CYS A 24 -6.86 30.06 36.40
CA CYS A 24 -5.49 30.28 36.00
C CYS A 24 -5.28 31.79 36.10
N PHE A 25 -4.86 32.27 37.27
CA PHE A 25 -4.45 33.65 37.49
C PHE A 25 -3.11 33.84 36.78
N ALA A 26 -3.13 33.97 35.45
CA ALA A 26 -1.93 34.03 34.62
C ALA A 26 -1.10 35.31 34.80
N LYS A 27 -1.40 36.14 35.81
CA LYS A 27 -0.53 37.24 36.24
C LYS A 27 -0.56 37.36 37.75
N ALA A 28 0.60 37.19 38.39
CA ALA A 28 0.81 37.67 39.76
C ALA A 28 0.50 39.19 39.86
N ASP A 29 0.80 39.95 38.80
CA ASP A 29 0.43 41.37 38.70
C ASP A 29 -1.09 41.63 38.57
N SER A 30 -1.89 40.64 38.13
CA SER A 30 -3.36 40.80 37.99
C SER A 30 -4.13 40.53 39.28
N GLN A 31 -3.50 39.87 40.27
CA GLN A 31 -4.12 39.65 41.57
C GLN A 31 -4.13 40.94 42.42
N GLU A 32 -3.21 41.87 42.17
CA GLU A 32 -3.21 43.18 42.84
C GLU A 32 -4.13 44.18 42.14
N SER A 33 -4.38 44.04 40.83
CA SER A 33 -5.22 44.97 40.06
C SER A 33 -6.73 44.71 40.14
N LEU A 34 -7.17 43.52 40.57
CA LEU A 34 -8.61 43.21 40.62
C LEU A 34 -9.32 43.87 41.81
N PRO A 35 -10.56 44.38 41.63
CA PRO A 35 -11.38 44.87 42.74
C PRO A 35 -11.54 43.81 43.84
N LEU A 36 -11.47 44.23 45.10
CA LEU A 36 -11.59 43.32 46.25
C LEU A 36 -12.87 42.47 46.22
N PRO A 37 -14.06 42.99 45.84
CA PRO A 37 -15.28 42.19 45.75
C PRO A 37 -15.16 41.03 44.74
N VAL A 38 -14.51 41.26 43.60
CA VAL A 38 -14.26 40.24 42.56
C VAL A 38 -13.34 39.13 43.10
N ARG A 39 -12.25 39.50 43.78
CA ARG A 39 -11.34 38.52 44.37
C ARG A 39 -12.04 37.65 45.41
N GLN A 40 -12.85 38.25 46.26
CA GLN A 40 -13.60 37.53 47.29
C GLN A 40 -14.61 36.56 46.70
N VAL A 41 -15.38 36.97 45.68
CA VAL A 41 -16.40 36.11 45.07
C VAL A 41 -15.76 34.95 44.30
N LEU A 42 -14.66 35.19 43.57
CA LEU A 42 -13.93 34.16 42.86
C LEU A 42 -13.30 33.14 43.81
N TYR A 43 -12.72 33.60 44.92
CA TYR A 43 -12.18 32.73 45.96
C TYR A 43 -13.27 31.84 46.57
N LYS A 44 -14.43 32.43 46.94
CA LYS A 44 -15.57 31.67 47.48
C LYS A 44 -16.12 30.64 46.50
N ALA A 45 -16.22 31.00 45.22
CA ALA A 45 -16.64 30.07 44.17
C ALA A 45 -15.64 28.92 44.02
N TYR A 46 -14.34 29.23 44.02
CA TYR A 46 -13.28 28.24 43.97
C TYR A 46 -13.30 27.28 45.16
N THR A 47 -13.45 27.79 46.38
CA THR A 47 -13.57 26.94 47.58
C THR A 47 -14.80 26.04 47.50
N ALA A 48 -15.94 26.56 47.05
CA ALA A 48 -17.16 25.76 46.88
C ALA A 48 -16.99 24.66 45.83
N MET A 49 -16.26 24.92 44.73
CA MET A 49 -15.93 23.87 43.73
C MET A 49 -15.03 22.77 44.33
N ASN A 50 -14.02 23.13 45.13
CA ASN A 50 -13.14 22.16 45.80
C ASN A 50 -13.87 21.34 46.88
N GLU A 51 -14.90 21.90 47.50
CA GLU A 51 -15.81 21.20 48.42
C GLU A 51 -16.86 20.34 47.69
N ASN A 52 -16.73 20.17 46.36
CA ASN A 52 -17.65 19.43 45.50
C ASN A 52 -19.09 20.01 45.51
N LYS A 53 -19.21 21.34 45.60
CA LYS A 53 -20.48 22.11 45.51
C LYS A 53 -20.49 23.03 44.28
N PRO A 54 -20.35 22.50 43.05
CA PRO A 54 -20.21 23.31 41.85
C PRO A 54 -21.46 24.13 41.49
N ALA A 55 -22.66 23.64 41.82
CA ALA A 55 -23.91 24.37 41.61
C ALA A 55 -24.02 25.61 42.51
N GLU A 56 -23.51 25.54 43.74
CA GLU A 56 -23.45 26.69 44.66
C GLU A 56 -22.47 27.74 44.16
N ALA A 57 -21.28 27.32 43.71
CA ALA A 57 -20.28 28.19 43.09
C ALA A 57 -20.85 28.95 41.87
N ALA A 58 -21.56 28.23 40.99
CA ALA A 58 -22.20 28.84 39.82
C ALA A 58 -23.29 29.85 40.21
N ALA A 59 -24.14 29.52 41.20
CA ALA A 59 -25.18 30.42 41.68
C ALA A 59 -24.61 31.68 42.35
N LEU A 60 -23.50 31.55 43.08
CA LEU A 60 -22.81 32.65 43.75
C LEU A 60 -22.22 33.64 42.73
N LEU A 61 -21.57 33.15 41.68
CA LEU A 61 -21.05 33.99 40.59
C LEU A 61 -22.18 34.63 39.78
N CYS A 62 -23.23 33.88 39.46
CA CYS A 62 -24.40 34.39 38.75
C CYS A 62 -25.05 35.56 39.50
N LYS A 63 -25.26 35.42 40.82
CA LYS A 63 -25.80 36.51 41.67
C LYS A 63 -24.87 37.72 41.69
N PHE A 64 -23.57 37.52 41.79
CA PHE A 64 -22.59 38.61 41.80
C PHE A 64 -22.63 39.43 40.50
N LYS A 65 -22.77 38.76 39.34
CA LYS A 65 -22.90 39.42 38.02
C LYS A 65 -24.19 40.22 37.87
N GLN A 66 -25.27 39.78 38.51
CA GLN A 66 -26.61 40.39 38.40
C GLN A 66 -26.81 41.58 39.35
N ASP A 67 -26.01 41.69 40.42
CA ASP A 67 -26.10 42.80 41.37
C ASP A 67 -25.58 44.10 40.73
N PRO A 68 -26.43 45.13 40.54
CA PRO A 68 -26.04 46.39 39.94
C PRO A 68 -24.89 47.09 40.68
N LYS A 69 -24.69 46.81 41.97
CA LYS A 69 -23.61 47.38 42.78
C LYS A 69 -22.23 46.96 42.29
N ASN A 70 -22.12 45.77 41.68
CA ASN A 70 -20.87 45.21 41.19
C ASN A 70 -20.60 45.56 39.72
N ALA A 71 -21.49 46.32 39.06
CA ALA A 71 -21.39 46.58 37.62
C ALA A 71 -20.05 47.23 37.21
N LYS A 72 -19.56 48.16 38.04
CA LYS A 72 -18.25 48.82 37.83
C LYS A 72 -17.08 47.86 38.04
N ASP A 73 -17.13 47.05 39.10
CA ASP A 73 -16.08 46.07 39.41
C ASP A 73 -16.00 44.95 38.36
N MET A 74 -17.11 44.71 37.66
CA MET A 74 -17.23 43.73 36.58
C MET A 74 -16.66 44.20 35.24
N GLU A 75 -16.41 45.50 35.03
CA GLU A 75 -16.00 46.03 33.72
C GLU A 75 -14.66 45.42 33.27
N GLU A 76 -13.67 45.38 34.15
CA GLU A 76 -12.34 44.82 33.87
C GLU A 76 -12.24 43.32 34.20
N ALA A 77 -13.12 42.80 35.06
CA ALA A 77 -13.10 41.42 35.53
C ALA A 77 -14.09 40.48 34.81
N ARG A 78 -14.87 40.98 33.85
CA ARG A 78 -15.98 40.25 33.23
C ARG A 78 -15.55 38.88 32.71
N ALA A 79 -14.44 38.83 31.96
CA ALA A 79 -13.94 37.59 31.39
C ALA A 79 -13.60 36.54 32.45
N MET A 80 -12.95 36.95 33.54
CA MET A 80 -12.54 36.05 34.62
C MET A 80 -13.74 35.53 35.42
N VAL A 81 -14.73 36.38 35.70
CA VAL A 81 -15.95 35.97 36.43
C VAL A 81 -16.83 35.05 35.58
N GLU A 82 -16.99 35.36 34.29
CA GLU A 82 -17.70 34.48 33.34
C GLU A 82 -16.98 33.13 33.20
N PHE A 83 -15.65 33.13 33.10
CA PHE A 83 -14.86 31.90 33.05
C PHE A 83 -15.01 31.05 34.32
N GLY A 84 -14.95 31.68 35.50
CA GLY A 84 -15.16 31.00 36.79
C GLY A 84 -16.55 30.36 36.89
N GLU A 85 -17.59 31.05 36.42
CA GLU A 85 -18.95 30.49 36.41
C GLU A 85 -19.08 29.36 35.39
N GLY A 86 -18.42 29.50 34.23
CA GLY A 86 -18.35 28.44 33.22
C GLY A 86 -17.75 27.15 33.79
N ASN A 87 -16.64 27.24 34.51
CA ASN A 87 -16.01 26.09 35.16
C ASN A 87 -16.93 25.47 36.23
N ALA A 88 -17.58 26.30 37.06
CA ALA A 88 -18.53 25.82 38.07
C ALA A 88 -19.73 25.09 37.44
N ARG A 89 -20.31 25.66 36.37
CA ARG A 89 -21.41 25.02 35.63
C ARG A 89 -20.99 23.75 34.94
N TYR A 90 -19.77 23.72 34.38
CA TYR A 90 -19.20 22.51 33.78
C TYR A 90 -19.11 21.39 34.82
N MET A 91 -18.55 21.67 36.00
CA MET A 91 -18.43 20.69 37.09
C MET A 91 -19.81 20.23 37.59
N ALA A 92 -20.81 21.11 37.53
CA ALA A 92 -22.21 20.78 37.82
C ALA A 92 -22.91 20.01 36.68
N LYS A 93 -22.21 19.68 35.59
CA LYS A 93 -22.72 19.05 34.36
C LYS A 93 -23.78 19.88 33.61
N ASP A 94 -23.86 21.18 33.89
CA ASP A 94 -24.63 22.16 33.11
C ASP A 94 -23.79 22.62 31.91
N TYR A 95 -23.62 21.74 30.93
CA TYR A 95 -22.78 21.98 29.76
C TYR A 95 -23.27 23.15 28.89
N LYS A 96 -24.59 23.34 28.76
CA LYS A 96 -25.15 24.47 28.00
C LYS A 96 -24.87 25.80 28.70
N GLY A 97 -25.08 25.86 30.02
CA GLY A 97 -24.76 27.06 30.79
C GLY A 97 -23.27 27.35 30.84
N ALA A 98 -22.42 26.32 30.95
CA ALA A 98 -20.98 26.46 30.90
C ALA A 98 -20.50 27.05 29.57
N LEU A 99 -21.01 26.54 28.44
CA LEU A 99 -20.69 27.06 27.11
C LEU A 99 -21.06 28.54 26.99
N ALA A 100 -22.27 28.91 27.40
CA ALA A 100 -22.72 30.30 27.36
C ALA A 100 -21.81 31.22 28.19
N CYS A 101 -21.35 30.76 29.36
CA CYS A 101 -20.42 31.52 30.19
C CYS A 101 -19.04 31.66 29.50
N PHE A 102 -18.50 30.59 28.91
CA PHE A 102 -17.24 30.69 28.16
C PHE A 102 -17.34 31.61 26.94
N GLU A 103 -18.46 31.58 26.21
CA GLU A 103 -18.72 32.51 25.10
C GLU A 103 -18.76 33.97 25.57
N GLN A 104 -19.37 34.25 26.72
CA GLN A 104 -19.32 35.59 27.32
C GLN A 104 -17.91 35.96 27.78
N ALA A 105 -17.14 35.00 28.30
CA ALA A 105 -15.77 35.24 28.75
C ALA A 105 -14.88 35.69 27.59
N VAL A 106 -14.89 34.96 26.46
CA VAL A 106 -14.10 35.31 25.27
C VAL A 106 -14.64 36.53 24.52
N LYS A 107 -15.92 36.87 24.70
CA LYS A 107 -16.49 38.12 24.17
C LYS A 107 -16.01 39.33 24.97
N ALA A 108 -15.89 39.18 26.29
CA ALA A 108 -15.42 40.23 27.19
C ALA A 108 -13.90 40.46 27.04
N ASP A 109 -13.13 39.39 26.90
CA ASP A 109 -11.71 39.44 26.58
C ASP A 109 -11.36 38.39 25.52
N PRO A 110 -11.24 38.80 24.24
CA PRO A 110 -10.83 37.90 23.16
C PRO A 110 -9.47 37.25 23.36
N ASN A 111 -8.60 37.79 24.23
CA ASN A 111 -7.28 37.24 24.52
C ASN A 111 -7.27 36.28 25.71
N TYR A 112 -8.43 35.97 26.30
CA TYR A 112 -8.54 35.10 27.46
C TYR A 112 -8.39 33.62 27.09
N SER A 113 -7.15 33.23 26.80
CA SER A 113 -6.74 31.90 26.30
C SER A 113 -7.31 30.73 27.11
N ALA A 114 -7.41 30.85 28.43
CA ALA A 114 -7.98 29.82 29.30
C ALA A 114 -9.47 29.55 29.00
N ALA A 115 -10.27 30.58 28.70
CA ALA A 115 -11.67 30.37 28.30
C ALA A 115 -11.78 29.71 26.93
N TRP A 116 -10.91 30.10 25.98
CA TRP A 116 -10.83 29.41 24.68
C TRP A 116 -10.49 27.93 24.84
N SER A 117 -9.53 27.57 25.68
CA SER A 117 -9.17 26.17 25.96
C SER A 117 -10.32 25.39 26.58
N ASN A 118 -10.96 25.90 27.64
CA ASN A 118 -12.04 25.20 28.32
C ASN A 118 -13.30 25.11 27.43
N MET A 119 -13.56 26.14 26.61
CA MET A 119 -14.60 26.08 25.60
C MET A 119 -14.31 25.02 24.54
N ALA A 120 -13.05 24.87 24.11
CA ALA A 120 -12.66 23.86 23.14
C ALA A 120 -12.93 22.44 23.65
N VAL A 121 -12.54 22.15 24.89
CA VAL A 121 -12.79 20.85 25.55
C VAL A 121 -14.30 20.59 25.65
N LEU A 122 -15.07 21.56 26.13
CA LEU A 122 -16.51 21.42 26.25
C LEU A 122 -17.20 21.23 24.88
N CYS A 123 -16.81 21.99 23.85
CA CYS A 123 -17.33 21.81 22.49
C CYS A 123 -17.05 20.40 21.97
N HIS A 124 -15.86 19.84 22.24
CA HIS A 124 -15.52 18.47 21.85
C HIS A 124 -16.40 17.45 22.58
N GLU A 125 -16.59 17.58 23.89
CA GLU A 125 -17.45 16.69 24.69
C GLU A 125 -18.92 16.72 24.27
N MET A 126 -19.40 17.90 23.82
CA MET A 126 -20.74 18.04 23.25
C MET A 126 -20.85 17.55 21.80
N GLY A 127 -19.75 17.10 21.19
CA GLY A 127 -19.69 16.60 19.81
C GLY A 127 -19.48 17.67 18.74
N ASP A 128 -19.41 18.96 19.09
CA ASP A 128 -19.08 20.05 18.18
C ASP A 128 -17.56 20.16 17.98
N THR A 129 -17.01 19.14 17.32
CA THR A 129 -15.57 18.99 17.11
C THR A 129 -14.99 20.11 16.23
N LEU A 130 -15.79 20.67 15.31
CA LEU A 130 -15.33 21.76 14.45
C LEU A 130 -15.08 23.02 15.28
N LYS A 131 -16.07 23.40 16.11
CA LYS A 131 -15.93 24.55 17.02
C LYS A 131 -14.81 24.30 18.03
N ALA A 132 -14.64 23.08 18.53
CA ALA A 132 -13.52 22.73 19.38
C ALA A 132 -12.17 23.05 18.73
N GLY A 133 -11.97 22.65 17.47
CA GLY A 133 -10.74 22.96 16.72
C GLY A 133 -10.47 24.46 16.58
N GLN A 134 -11.50 25.24 16.27
CA GLN A 134 -11.42 26.70 16.21
C GLN A 134 -11.03 27.30 17.57
N CYS A 135 -11.63 26.83 18.66
CA CYS A 135 -11.36 27.29 20.01
C CYS A 135 -9.93 26.94 20.46
N PHE A 136 -9.44 25.73 20.18
CA PHE A 136 -8.05 25.34 20.46
C PHE A 136 -7.06 26.24 19.71
N LEU A 137 -7.33 26.55 18.45
CA LEU A 137 -6.49 27.46 17.65
C LEU A 137 -6.50 28.89 18.21
N GLN A 138 -7.66 29.40 18.64
CA GLN A 138 -7.74 30.70 19.30
C GLN A 138 -7.03 30.73 20.65
N ALA A 139 -7.17 29.68 21.46
CA ALA A 139 -6.42 29.52 22.70
C ALA A 139 -4.91 29.61 22.44
N TYR A 140 -4.42 28.92 21.40
CA TYR A 140 -3.01 29.00 21.01
C TYR A 140 -2.59 30.41 20.58
N ASN A 141 -3.40 31.08 19.76
CA ASN A 141 -3.09 32.42 19.24
C ASN A 141 -2.99 33.46 20.36
N THR A 142 -3.90 33.38 21.32
CA THR A 142 -4.09 34.37 22.38
C THR A 142 -3.26 34.09 23.64
N GLY A 143 -2.82 32.84 23.84
CA GLY A 143 -2.02 32.45 24.99
C GLY A 143 -0.62 33.08 24.98
N GLU A 144 -0.16 33.56 26.14
CA GLU A 144 1.21 34.04 26.32
C GLU A 144 2.21 32.89 26.18
N GLU A 145 1.91 31.75 26.81
CA GLU A 145 2.67 30.51 26.65
C GLU A 145 2.16 29.71 25.45
N LYS A 146 3.04 29.48 24.47
CA LYS A 146 2.71 28.69 23.28
C LYS A 146 2.88 27.20 23.56
N LYS A 147 1.77 26.46 23.53
CA LYS A 147 1.72 25.00 23.79
C LYS A 147 1.45 24.23 22.51
N SER A 148 2.33 23.27 22.19
CA SER A 148 2.20 22.39 21.01
C SER A 148 0.89 21.61 21.00
N ASP A 149 0.43 21.16 22.18
CA ASP A 149 -0.79 20.35 22.31
C ASP A 149 -2.03 21.08 21.79
N LEU A 150 -2.11 22.40 21.94
CA LEU A 150 -3.23 23.20 21.44
C LEU A 150 -3.27 23.21 19.90
N LEU A 151 -2.11 23.36 19.25
CA LEU A 151 -2.03 23.27 17.78
C LEU A 151 -2.35 21.87 17.29
N TYR A 152 -1.86 20.84 17.98
CA TYR A 152 -2.17 19.45 17.65
C TYR A 152 -3.66 19.15 17.81
N SER A 153 -4.27 19.53 18.95
CA SER A 153 -5.71 19.33 19.18
C SER A 153 -6.56 20.09 18.17
N ALA A 154 -6.17 21.31 17.79
CA ALA A 154 -6.82 22.03 16.70
C ALA A 154 -6.72 21.26 15.37
N ALA A 155 -5.51 20.85 14.99
CA ALA A 155 -5.25 20.13 13.74
C ALA A 155 -6.01 18.80 13.66
N ALA A 156 -6.04 18.05 14.76
CA ALA A 156 -6.76 16.78 14.87
C ALA A 156 -8.28 16.98 14.81
N ALA A 157 -8.81 17.99 15.51
CA ALA A 157 -10.22 18.33 15.45
C ALA A 157 -10.66 18.70 14.01
N PHE A 158 -9.88 19.53 13.32
CA PHE A 158 -10.14 19.87 11.92
C PHE A 158 -10.09 18.64 11.02
N LEU A 159 -9.13 17.74 11.22
CA LEU A 159 -9.02 16.47 10.49
C LEU A 159 -10.25 15.59 10.70
N MET A 160 -10.75 15.48 11.94
CA MET A 160 -11.94 14.72 12.29
C MET A 160 -13.19 15.23 11.58
N THR A 161 -13.25 16.54 11.35
CA THR A 161 -14.35 17.20 10.65
C THR A 161 -14.10 17.40 9.15
N GLU A 162 -13.08 16.73 8.59
CA GLU A 162 -12.68 16.79 7.18
C GLU A 162 -12.30 18.20 6.67
N GLN A 163 -12.00 19.13 7.58
CA GLN A 163 -11.45 20.44 7.27
C GLN A 163 -9.94 20.32 7.02
N TYR A 164 -9.58 19.68 5.91
CA TYR A 164 -8.20 19.29 5.65
C TYR A 164 -7.26 20.49 5.50
N ALA A 165 -7.72 21.61 4.92
CA ALA A 165 -6.90 22.82 4.76
C ALA A 165 -6.49 23.43 6.11
N ASP A 166 -7.45 23.59 7.03
CA ASP A 166 -7.20 24.12 8.38
C ASP A 166 -6.34 23.15 9.20
N SER A 167 -6.60 21.84 9.07
CA SER A 167 -5.78 20.81 9.69
C SER A 167 -4.32 20.88 9.24
N ILE A 168 -4.08 20.96 7.93
CA ILE A 168 -2.73 21.11 7.35
C ILE A 168 -2.06 22.38 7.87
N ALA A 169 -2.75 23.52 7.86
CA ALA A 169 -2.20 24.78 8.33
C ALA A 169 -1.76 24.70 9.81
N ALA A 170 -2.58 24.07 10.67
CA ALA A 170 -2.25 23.87 12.07
C ALA A 170 -1.06 22.91 12.26
N PHE A 171 -0.99 21.80 11.49
CA PHE A 171 0.17 20.89 11.52
C PHE A 171 1.45 21.54 11.01
N GLU A 172 1.40 22.33 9.94
CA GLU A 172 2.56 23.06 9.41
C GLU A 172 3.10 24.05 10.45
N ARG A 173 2.20 24.75 11.13
CA ARG A 173 2.57 25.64 12.23
C ARG A 173 3.18 24.88 13.40
N LEU A 174 2.61 23.75 13.77
CA LEU A 174 3.14 22.85 14.80
C LEU A 174 4.57 22.39 14.48
N PHE A 175 4.82 21.97 13.23
CA PHE A 175 6.13 21.51 12.79
C PHE A 175 7.16 22.64 12.74
N LYS A 176 6.72 23.87 12.45
CA LYS A 176 7.58 25.05 12.41
C LYS A 176 7.96 25.54 13.82
N GLU A 177 6.99 25.61 14.73
CA GLU A 177 7.18 26.23 16.05
C GLU A 177 7.70 25.22 17.09
N PHE A 178 7.37 23.92 16.96
CA PHE A 178 7.75 22.88 17.92
C PHE A 178 8.37 21.63 17.29
N PRO A 179 9.36 21.74 16.39
CA PRO A 179 9.87 20.59 15.62
C PRO A 179 10.34 19.41 16.49
N GLN A 180 10.89 19.67 17.68
CA GLN A 180 11.42 18.66 18.59
C GLN A 180 10.33 17.93 19.40
N GLN A 181 9.13 18.51 19.53
CA GLN A 181 8.03 17.90 20.30
C GLN A 181 7.12 17.04 19.43
N VAL A 182 7.28 17.11 18.10
CA VAL A 182 6.45 16.37 17.15
C VAL A 182 6.72 14.88 17.25
N THR A 183 5.69 14.13 17.65
CA THR A 183 5.72 12.66 17.73
C THR A 183 5.42 12.00 16.38
N ASN A 184 5.70 10.70 16.24
CA ASN A 184 5.34 9.94 15.04
C ASN A 184 3.83 9.88 14.83
N GLN A 185 3.04 9.79 15.90
CA GLN A 185 1.58 9.81 15.84
C GLN A 185 1.06 11.14 15.26
N TRP A 186 1.68 12.27 15.63
CA TRP A 186 1.28 13.57 15.09
C TRP A 186 1.63 13.70 13.61
N ARG A 187 2.80 13.16 13.19
CA ARG A 187 3.16 13.08 11.76
C ARG A 187 2.19 12.21 10.96
N GLU A 188 1.74 11.09 11.53
CA GLU A 188 0.73 10.23 10.91
C GLU A 188 -0.57 11.01 10.63
N TYR A 189 -1.07 11.78 11.60
CA TYR A 189 -2.28 12.58 11.38
C TYR A 189 -2.08 13.69 10.34
N ALA A 190 -0.90 14.30 10.30
CA ALA A 190 -0.56 15.23 9.23
C ALA A 190 -0.56 14.54 7.84
N VAL A 191 -0.02 13.31 7.73
CA VAL A 191 -0.12 12.51 6.50
C VAL A 191 -1.59 12.34 6.09
N HIS A 192 -2.47 11.98 7.01
CA HIS A 192 -3.90 11.85 6.72
C HIS A 192 -4.55 13.16 6.27
N ALA A 193 -4.16 14.29 6.86
CA ALA A 193 -4.64 15.60 6.44
C ALA A 193 -4.21 15.92 5.00
N TYR A 194 -2.94 15.71 4.65
CA TYR A 194 -2.45 15.91 3.27
C TYR A 194 -3.14 14.98 2.26
N LEU A 195 -3.35 13.71 2.61
CA LEU A 195 -4.02 12.75 1.72
C LEU A 195 -5.50 13.09 1.55
N GLY A 196 -6.19 13.49 2.62
CA GLY A 196 -7.58 13.96 2.56
C GLY A 196 -7.73 15.19 1.67
N ASN A 197 -6.76 16.09 1.69
CA ASN A 197 -6.71 17.25 0.80
C ASN A 197 -6.18 16.96 -0.61
N LYS A 198 -6.00 15.68 -0.99
CA LYS A 198 -5.47 15.24 -2.30
C LYS A 198 -4.06 15.79 -2.61
N GLN A 199 -3.20 15.89 -1.59
CA GLN A 199 -1.81 16.36 -1.71
C GLN A 199 -0.78 15.25 -1.39
N PRO A 200 -0.78 14.10 -2.11
CA PRO A 200 0.10 12.97 -1.79
C PRO A 200 1.59 13.29 -1.89
N LYS A 201 1.98 14.17 -2.82
CA LYS A 201 3.38 14.61 -2.96
C LYS A 201 3.91 15.35 -1.73
N ARG A 202 3.05 16.10 -1.02
CA ARG A 202 3.45 16.81 0.21
C ARG A 202 3.51 15.86 1.41
N ALA A 203 2.60 14.87 1.45
CA ALA A 203 2.65 13.80 2.45
C ALA A 203 3.94 12.97 2.35
N LEU A 204 4.53 12.86 1.15
CA LEU A 204 5.64 11.96 0.85
C LEU A 204 6.82 12.10 1.81
N GLN A 205 7.22 13.33 2.16
CA GLN A 205 8.34 13.56 3.08
C GLN A 205 8.07 12.98 4.48
N LEU A 206 6.83 13.10 4.97
CA LEU A 206 6.41 12.54 6.25
C LEU A 206 6.31 11.02 6.19
N VAL A 207 5.82 10.48 5.07
CA VAL A 207 5.74 9.03 4.85
C VAL A 207 7.14 8.41 4.79
N GLU A 208 8.08 9.03 4.06
CA GLU A 208 9.48 8.63 4.01
C GLU A 208 10.10 8.63 5.42
N TYR A 209 9.83 9.67 6.21
CA TYR A 209 10.27 9.73 7.61
C TYR A 209 9.68 8.59 8.45
N LEU A 210 8.37 8.35 8.38
CA LEU A 210 7.70 7.32 9.18
C LEU A 210 8.14 5.91 8.79
N ALA A 211 8.40 5.66 7.51
CA ALA A 211 8.91 4.38 7.00
C ALA A 211 10.32 4.03 7.54
N VAL A 212 11.09 5.03 8.00
CA VAL A 212 12.42 4.85 8.61
C VAL A 212 12.34 4.80 10.13
N ASN A 213 11.50 5.64 10.74
CA ASN A 213 11.51 5.93 12.19
C ASN A 213 10.40 5.20 12.98
N THR A 214 9.79 4.18 12.42
CA THR A 214 8.83 3.30 13.09
C THR A 214 9.38 1.87 13.14
N GLU A 215 8.77 1.03 13.99
CA GLU A 215 9.19 -0.36 14.20
C GLU A 215 7.99 -1.32 14.13
N GLY A 216 8.27 -2.62 14.04
CA GLY A 216 7.25 -3.67 14.02
C GLY A 216 6.19 -3.50 12.93
N ASN A 217 4.92 -3.66 13.31
CA ASN A 217 3.79 -3.57 12.37
C ASN A 217 3.63 -2.18 11.73
N GLU A 218 3.99 -1.12 12.45
CA GLU A 218 3.92 0.24 11.94
C GLU A 218 4.97 0.48 10.85
N TRP A 219 6.20 0.00 11.07
CA TRP A 219 7.25 0.02 10.06
C TRP A 219 6.80 -0.66 8.77
N ARG A 220 6.22 -1.85 8.87
CA ARG A 220 5.71 -2.57 7.70
C ARG A 220 4.64 -1.75 6.99
N ARG A 221 3.62 -1.29 7.72
CA ARG A 221 2.52 -0.49 7.18
C ARG A 221 3.02 0.74 6.42
N TRP A 222 3.99 1.48 6.98
CA TRP A 222 4.53 2.68 6.35
C TRP A 222 5.38 2.37 5.13
N ASN A 223 6.14 1.27 5.11
CA ASN A 223 6.93 0.89 3.94
C ASN A 223 6.06 0.34 2.80
N GLU A 224 5.01 -0.44 3.11
CA GLU A 224 4.00 -0.83 2.11
C GLU A 224 3.34 0.42 1.51
N PHE A 225 2.91 1.35 2.37
CA PHE A 225 2.28 2.58 1.93
C PHE A 225 3.22 3.46 1.08
N LEU A 226 4.48 3.59 1.49
CA LEU A 226 5.49 4.34 0.74
C LEU A 226 5.76 3.72 -0.63
N LEU A 227 5.84 2.38 -0.70
CA LEU A 227 6.01 1.67 -1.95
C LEU A 227 4.84 1.96 -2.91
N HIS A 228 3.60 1.85 -2.43
CA HIS A 228 2.42 2.20 -3.22
C HIS A 228 2.46 3.66 -3.69
N GLN A 229 2.79 4.60 -2.82
CA GLN A 229 2.91 6.01 -3.20
C GLN A 229 3.98 6.26 -4.26
N TYR A 230 5.14 5.61 -4.17
CA TYR A 230 6.15 5.73 -5.22
C TYR A 230 5.67 5.16 -6.55
N LEU A 231 4.96 4.03 -6.56
CA LEU A 231 4.41 3.44 -7.78
C LEU A 231 3.32 4.33 -8.41
N ASP A 232 2.37 4.81 -7.60
CA ASP A 232 1.29 5.70 -8.04
C ASP A 232 1.80 7.04 -8.60
N LEU A 233 2.95 7.51 -8.09
CA LEU A 233 3.63 8.72 -8.55
C LEU A 233 4.69 8.44 -9.63
N GLU A 234 4.76 7.22 -10.17
CA GLU A 234 5.70 6.78 -11.22
C GLU A 234 7.18 6.98 -10.84
N MET A 235 7.49 6.96 -9.54
CA MET A 235 8.84 7.12 -8.97
C MET A 235 9.60 5.78 -8.92
N ASN A 236 9.68 5.06 -10.05
CA ASN A 236 10.19 3.69 -10.13
C ASN A 236 11.59 3.50 -9.52
N LYS A 237 12.50 4.46 -9.74
CA LYS A 237 13.85 4.41 -9.15
C LYS A 237 13.84 4.43 -7.62
N LYS A 238 12.96 5.25 -7.01
CA LYS A 238 12.80 5.30 -5.56
C LYS A 238 12.12 4.04 -5.04
N ALA A 239 11.08 3.56 -5.73
CA ALA A 239 10.41 2.30 -5.41
C ALA A 239 11.41 1.13 -5.39
N LEU A 240 12.24 1.01 -6.42
CA LEU A 240 13.27 -0.01 -6.50
C LEU A 240 14.28 0.09 -5.36
N SER A 241 14.81 1.30 -5.09
CA SER A 241 15.75 1.52 -3.99
C SER A 241 15.14 1.17 -2.63
N LEU A 242 13.86 1.49 -2.43
CA LEU A 242 13.12 1.15 -1.23
C LEU A 242 13.02 -0.37 -1.08
N VAL A 243 12.50 -1.07 -2.10
CA VAL A 243 12.27 -2.51 -2.01
C VAL A 243 13.58 -3.29 -1.83
N LYS A 244 14.68 -2.89 -2.47
CA LYS A 244 16.00 -3.48 -2.22
C LYS A 244 16.37 -3.41 -0.73
N ARG A 245 16.25 -2.23 -0.12
CA ARG A 245 16.49 -2.04 1.32
C ARG A 245 15.54 -2.88 2.19
N LEU A 246 14.29 -3.08 1.77
CA LEU A 246 13.33 -3.91 2.50
C LEU A 246 13.69 -5.39 2.45
N VAL A 247 14.09 -5.89 1.27
CA VAL A 247 14.59 -7.25 1.08
C VAL A 247 15.85 -7.48 1.92
N ASP A 248 16.78 -6.51 1.96
CA ASP A 248 18.00 -6.62 2.77
C ASP A 248 17.69 -6.71 4.28
N LYS A 249 16.66 -6.00 4.75
CA LYS A 249 16.26 -5.97 6.16
C LYS A 249 15.41 -7.18 6.57
N GLU A 250 14.46 -7.58 5.74
CA GLU A 250 13.55 -8.70 5.97
C GLU A 250 13.56 -9.68 4.78
N PRO A 251 14.66 -10.43 4.56
CA PRO A 251 14.79 -11.31 3.39
C PRO A 251 13.81 -12.50 3.40
N GLY A 252 13.22 -12.82 4.56
CA GLY A 252 12.20 -13.84 4.70
C GLY A 252 10.79 -13.39 4.34
N ASP A 253 10.57 -12.09 4.08
CA ASP A 253 9.24 -11.61 3.70
C ASP A 253 9.00 -11.72 2.19
N PRO A 254 7.97 -12.46 1.75
CA PRO A 254 7.72 -12.70 0.33
C PRO A 254 7.19 -11.46 -0.41
N ILE A 255 6.54 -10.52 0.28
CA ILE A 255 5.93 -9.33 -0.36
C ILE A 255 7.01 -8.47 -1.01
N TRP A 256 8.17 -8.33 -0.35
CA TRP A 256 9.28 -7.52 -0.85
C TRP A 256 9.94 -8.15 -2.08
N TRP A 257 10.16 -9.46 -2.06
CA TRP A 257 10.69 -10.16 -3.24
C TRP A 257 9.76 -10.09 -4.44
N LYS A 258 8.44 -10.24 -4.22
CA LYS A 258 7.45 -10.11 -5.28
C LYS A 258 7.42 -8.70 -5.87
N ALA A 259 7.46 -7.68 -5.02
CA ALA A 259 7.55 -6.28 -5.47
C ALA A 259 8.85 -6.03 -6.26
N LEU A 260 9.97 -6.60 -5.80
CA LEU A 260 11.27 -6.46 -6.44
C LEU A 260 11.27 -7.08 -7.84
N ALA A 261 10.73 -8.30 -7.96
CA ALA A 261 10.58 -8.99 -9.24
C ALA A 261 9.78 -8.16 -10.23
N ASN A 262 8.60 -7.68 -9.82
CA ASN A 262 7.74 -6.86 -10.69
C ASN A 262 8.42 -5.56 -11.15
N LEU A 263 9.14 -4.89 -10.26
CA LEU A 263 9.88 -3.65 -10.58
C LEU A 263 11.08 -3.89 -11.51
N HIS A 264 11.76 -5.03 -11.39
CA HIS A 264 12.81 -5.39 -12.34
C HIS A 264 12.25 -5.73 -13.71
N LEU A 265 11.18 -6.54 -13.76
CA LEU A 265 10.54 -6.93 -15.00
C LEU A 265 9.91 -5.74 -15.75
N SER A 266 9.32 -4.78 -15.03
CA SER A 266 8.78 -3.56 -15.67
C SER A 266 9.86 -2.66 -16.28
N GLU A 267 11.08 -2.71 -15.77
CA GLU A 267 12.26 -2.05 -16.34
C GLU A 267 13.02 -2.94 -17.34
N ASN A 268 12.43 -4.07 -17.79
CA ASN A 268 13.00 -5.03 -18.72
C ASN A 268 14.34 -5.65 -18.25
N ARG A 269 14.55 -5.73 -16.93
CA ARG A 269 15.69 -6.40 -16.29
C ARG A 269 15.31 -7.83 -15.97
N LEU A 270 15.40 -8.69 -16.98
CA LEU A 270 14.87 -10.05 -16.93
C LEU A 270 15.62 -10.94 -15.93
N GLU A 271 16.95 -10.86 -15.89
CA GLU A 271 17.78 -11.66 -14.99
C GLU A 271 17.48 -11.33 -13.52
N GLU A 272 17.52 -10.05 -13.15
CA GLU A 272 17.24 -9.63 -11.78
C GLU A 272 15.77 -9.87 -11.39
N GLY A 273 14.85 -9.70 -12.36
CA GLY A 273 13.44 -10.00 -12.17
C GLY A 273 13.19 -11.47 -11.88
N LEU A 274 13.83 -12.37 -12.64
CA LEU A 274 13.78 -13.81 -12.42
C LEU A 274 14.42 -14.19 -11.08
N MET A 275 15.58 -13.63 -10.75
CA MET A 275 16.25 -13.92 -9.47
C MET A 275 15.38 -13.54 -8.27
N ALA A 276 14.72 -12.38 -8.32
CA ALA A 276 13.79 -11.96 -7.28
C ALA A 276 12.53 -12.84 -7.23
N LEU A 277 11.97 -13.22 -8.39
CA LEU A 277 10.82 -14.13 -8.48
C LEU A 277 11.17 -15.52 -7.93
N TRP A 278 12.39 -16.00 -8.19
CA TRP A 278 12.94 -17.25 -7.68
C TRP A 278 13.09 -17.23 -6.17
N ALA A 279 13.66 -16.15 -5.62
CA ALA A 279 13.74 -15.95 -4.17
C ALA A 279 12.35 -15.94 -3.52
N TYR A 280 11.38 -15.24 -4.11
CA TYR A 280 9.97 -15.29 -3.70
C TYR A 280 9.42 -16.72 -3.71
N GLY A 281 9.69 -17.50 -4.77
CA GLY A 281 9.26 -18.89 -4.92
C GLY A 281 9.83 -19.87 -3.89
N LYS A 282 10.96 -19.53 -3.26
CA LYS A 282 11.53 -20.31 -2.14
C LYS A 282 10.81 -20.09 -0.82
N ILE A 283 10.09 -18.98 -0.69
CA ILE A 283 9.35 -18.60 0.52
C ILE A 283 7.87 -18.95 0.37
N THR A 284 7.30 -18.63 -0.79
CA THR A 284 5.88 -18.83 -1.10
C THR A 284 5.74 -19.66 -2.37
N PRO A 285 4.99 -20.77 -2.36
CA PRO A 285 4.72 -21.54 -3.57
C PRO A 285 4.07 -20.67 -4.65
N TRP A 286 4.63 -20.71 -5.86
CA TRP A 286 4.07 -19.97 -7.00
C TRP A 286 2.70 -20.49 -7.41
N ASN A 287 1.82 -19.56 -7.78
CA ASN A 287 0.57 -19.89 -8.47
C ASN A 287 0.83 -20.24 -9.95
N GLU A 288 -0.21 -20.70 -10.66
CA GLU A 288 -0.10 -21.14 -12.07
C GLU A 288 0.40 -20.03 -13.02
N GLU A 289 0.02 -18.77 -12.80
CA GLU A 289 0.48 -17.64 -13.63
C GLU A 289 1.95 -17.30 -13.37
N GLU A 290 2.36 -17.32 -12.09
CA GLU A 290 3.74 -17.10 -11.67
C GLU A 290 4.65 -18.23 -12.17
N GLN A 291 4.17 -19.47 -12.19
CA GLN A 291 4.88 -20.61 -12.80
C GLN A 291 5.06 -20.42 -14.31
N LYS A 292 4.01 -20.02 -15.03
CA LYS A 292 4.09 -19.74 -16.48
C LYS A 292 5.10 -18.62 -16.75
N LEU A 293 5.03 -17.52 -16.01
CA LEU A 293 5.98 -16.41 -16.12
C LEU A 293 7.42 -16.86 -15.84
N ALA A 294 7.65 -17.63 -14.79
CA ALA A 294 8.98 -18.14 -14.46
C ALA A 294 9.51 -19.07 -15.57
N ALA A 295 8.68 -19.99 -16.10
CA ALA A 295 9.06 -20.87 -17.20
C ALA A 295 9.45 -20.06 -18.45
N ASP A 296 8.68 -19.04 -18.81
CA ASP A 296 8.98 -18.15 -19.93
C ASP A 296 10.30 -17.38 -19.73
N LEU A 297 10.55 -16.87 -18.52
CA LEU A 297 11.80 -16.19 -18.19
C LEU A 297 13.02 -17.13 -18.28
N PHE A 298 12.90 -18.36 -17.77
CA PHE A 298 13.97 -19.36 -17.91
C PHE A 298 14.24 -19.74 -19.36
N LEU A 299 13.20 -19.83 -20.20
CA LEU A 299 13.35 -20.07 -21.63
C LEU A 299 14.09 -18.92 -22.33
N VAL A 300 13.71 -17.68 -22.03
CA VAL A 300 14.31 -16.48 -22.62
C VAL A 300 15.78 -16.33 -22.22
N LEU A 301 16.12 -16.69 -20.98
CA LEU A 301 17.48 -16.62 -20.44
C LEU A 301 18.33 -17.88 -20.72
N ASP A 302 17.83 -18.78 -21.57
CA ASP A 302 18.50 -20.02 -22.00
C ASP A 302 18.89 -20.96 -20.84
N VAL A 303 17.96 -21.16 -19.91
CA VAL A 303 18.11 -22.05 -18.75
C VAL A 303 17.09 -23.22 -18.87
N PRO A 304 17.33 -24.16 -19.80
CA PRO A 304 16.33 -25.13 -20.23
C PRO A 304 15.92 -26.14 -19.17
N ALA A 305 16.79 -26.46 -18.20
CA ALA A 305 16.50 -27.46 -17.17
C ALA A 305 15.41 -26.98 -16.20
N GLU A 306 15.51 -25.74 -15.75
CA GLU A 306 14.57 -25.09 -14.85
C GLU A 306 13.25 -24.78 -15.57
N ALA A 307 13.32 -24.38 -16.85
CA ALA A 307 12.12 -24.18 -17.67
C ALA A 307 11.25 -25.45 -17.72
N VAL A 308 11.83 -26.61 -18.06
CA VAL A 308 11.05 -27.86 -18.11
C VAL A 308 10.60 -28.33 -16.73
N ALA A 309 11.42 -28.14 -15.69
CA ALA A 309 11.03 -28.50 -14.34
C ALA A 309 9.76 -27.78 -13.91
N ILE A 310 9.61 -26.50 -14.27
CA ILE A 310 8.38 -25.74 -13.97
C ILE A 310 7.22 -26.17 -14.85
N LEU A 311 7.46 -26.41 -16.15
CA LEU A 311 6.42 -26.91 -17.05
C LEU A 311 5.83 -28.25 -16.58
N GLU A 312 6.63 -29.11 -15.95
CA GLU A 312 6.19 -30.39 -15.39
C GLU A 312 5.37 -30.25 -14.11
N LEU A 313 5.54 -29.15 -13.35
CA LEU A 313 4.74 -28.85 -12.18
C LEU A 313 3.35 -28.32 -12.52
N LEU A 314 3.17 -27.76 -13.73
CA LEU A 314 1.90 -27.21 -14.16
C LEU A 314 0.85 -28.31 -14.37
N PRO A 315 -0.42 -28.07 -14.00
CA PRO A 315 -1.51 -29.00 -14.29
C PRO A 315 -1.65 -29.25 -15.78
N GLU A 316 -1.93 -30.51 -16.19
CA GLU A 316 -1.99 -30.87 -17.61
C GLU A 316 -3.02 -30.06 -18.42
N LYS A 317 -4.10 -29.62 -17.77
CA LYS A 317 -5.12 -28.76 -18.38
C LYS A 317 -4.57 -27.40 -18.83
N GLU A 318 -3.54 -26.89 -18.13
CA GLU A 318 -2.93 -25.59 -18.39
C GLU A 318 -1.85 -25.66 -19.48
N LEU A 319 -1.31 -26.85 -19.76
CA LEU A 319 -0.29 -27.04 -20.78
C LEU A 319 -0.87 -26.89 -22.18
N THR A 320 -0.39 -25.88 -22.91
CA THR A 320 -0.70 -25.64 -24.32
C THR A 320 0.28 -26.37 -25.24
N ALA A 321 -0.08 -26.52 -26.52
CA ALA A 321 0.84 -27.08 -27.52
C ALA A 321 2.14 -26.28 -27.66
N SER A 322 2.09 -24.97 -27.49
CA SER A 322 3.30 -24.12 -27.51
C SER A 322 4.25 -24.47 -26.35
N MET A 323 3.70 -24.60 -25.14
CA MET A 323 4.48 -24.95 -23.95
C MET A 323 5.08 -26.34 -24.05
N VAL A 324 4.34 -27.31 -24.59
CA VAL A 324 4.87 -28.65 -24.86
C VAL A 324 6.00 -28.59 -25.88
N ARG A 325 5.87 -27.81 -26.98
CA ARG A 325 6.96 -27.62 -27.94
C ARG A 325 8.20 -27.00 -27.29
N GLN A 326 8.03 -25.96 -26.46
CA GLN A 326 9.13 -25.33 -25.73
C GLN A 326 9.83 -26.33 -24.78
N GLY A 327 9.06 -27.14 -24.05
CA GLY A 327 9.62 -28.17 -23.18
C GLY A 327 10.38 -29.26 -23.94
N VAL A 328 9.86 -29.68 -25.10
CA VAL A 328 10.55 -30.62 -26.00
C VAL A 328 11.85 -30.01 -26.52
N TYR A 329 11.84 -28.74 -26.92
CA TYR A 329 13.04 -28.03 -27.35
C TYR A 329 14.11 -28.00 -26.25
N CYS A 330 13.71 -27.73 -25.00
CA CYS A 330 14.61 -27.76 -23.85
C CYS A 330 15.22 -29.15 -23.64
N TYR A 331 14.40 -30.20 -23.67
CA TYR A 331 14.91 -31.57 -23.54
C TYR A 331 15.88 -31.96 -24.66
N ARG A 332 15.60 -31.56 -25.90
CA ARG A 332 16.52 -31.76 -27.03
C ARG A 332 17.85 -31.03 -26.81
N ARG A 333 17.82 -29.78 -26.34
CA ARG A 333 19.04 -29.01 -26.02
C ARG A 333 19.88 -29.66 -24.92
N MET A 334 19.24 -30.28 -23.95
CA MET A 334 19.92 -31.05 -22.90
C MET A 334 20.29 -32.48 -23.32
N GLN A 335 20.08 -32.86 -24.59
CA GLN A 335 20.29 -34.22 -25.12
C GLN A 335 19.48 -35.31 -24.40
N GLN A 336 18.37 -34.94 -23.78
CA GLN A 336 17.46 -35.85 -23.07
C GLN A 336 16.33 -36.30 -24.00
N THR A 337 16.70 -36.95 -25.10
CA THR A 337 15.78 -37.35 -26.18
C THR A 337 14.63 -38.22 -25.70
N ASP A 338 14.87 -39.17 -24.79
CA ASP A 338 13.82 -40.06 -24.30
C ASP A 338 12.74 -39.29 -23.51
N LYS A 339 13.13 -38.27 -22.74
CA LYS A 339 12.17 -37.40 -22.04
C LYS A 339 11.39 -36.51 -23.01
N ALA A 340 12.05 -36.01 -24.06
CA ALA A 340 11.38 -35.26 -25.12
C ALA A 340 10.28 -36.07 -25.80
N ILE A 341 10.56 -37.34 -26.13
CA ILE A 341 9.58 -38.27 -26.71
C ILE A 341 8.46 -38.58 -25.70
N ALA A 342 8.81 -38.86 -24.44
CA ALA A 342 7.82 -39.14 -23.40
C ALA A 342 6.84 -37.96 -23.20
N LEU A 343 7.35 -36.72 -23.20
CA LEU A 343 6.52 -35.52 -23.09
C LEU A 343 5.55 -35.37 -24.28
N LEU A 344 6.02 -35.68 -25.50
CA LEU A 344 5.17 -35.70 -26.70
C LEU A 344 4.11 -36.78 -26.63
N ASP A 345 4.48 -38.02 -26.28
CA ASP A 345 3.56 -39.15 -26.21
C ASP A 345 2.46 -38.91 -25.17
N LYS A 346 2.81 -38.27 -24.05
CA LYS A 346 1.88 -37.90 -22.98
C LYS A 346 0.80 -36.90 -23.44
N HIS A 347 1.16 -35.93 -24.29
CA HIS A 347 0.27 -34.78 -24.57
C HIS A 347 -0.26 -34.68 -26.00
N ALA A 348 0.36 -35.34 -26.99
CA ALA A 348 -0.02 -35.23 -28.39
C ALA A 348 -1.49 -35.62 -28.65
N GLY A 349 -1.99 -36.66 -27.97
CA GLY A 349 -3.37 -37.11 -28.12
C GLY A 349 -4.41 -36.10 -27.63
N ARG A 350 -4.14 -35.41 -26.52
CA ARG A 350 -5.02 -34.38 -25.94
C ARG A 350 -5.01 -33.11 -26.77
N LEU A 351 -3.81 -32.64 -27.13
CA LEU A 351 -3.62 -31.34 -27.76
C LEU A 351 -3.93 -31.34 -29.27
N LYS A 352 -3.84 -32.51 -29.93
CA LYS A 352 -4.13 -32.68 -31.36
C LYS A 352 -3.42 -31.65 -32.25
N ASP A 353 -2.23 -31.23 -31.84
CA ASP A 353 -1.42 -30.26 -32.55
C ASP A 353 -0.46 -30.99 -33.50
N LYS A 354 -0.60 -30.68 -34.79
CA LYS A 354 0.13 -31.37 -35.87
C LYS A 354 1.64 -31.11 -35.83
N GLU A 355 2.07 -29.97 -35.28
CA GLU A 355 3.50 -29.65 -35.12
C GLU A 355 4.15 -30.53 -34.05
N LEU A 356 3.41 -30.98 -33.03
CA LEU A 356 3.90 -31.98 -32.08
C LEU A 356 4.20 -33.32 -32.78
N THR A 357 3.36 -33.76 -33.72
CA THR A 357 3.61 -34.98 -34.51
C THR A 357 4.87 -34.83 -35.36
N MET A 358 5.05 -33.69 -36.02
CA MET A 358 6.26 -33.40 -36.80
C MET A 358 7.51 -33.39 -35.92
N LEU A 359 7.46 -32.71 -34.77
CA LEU A 359 8.58 -32.60 -33.84
C LEU A 359 9.01 -33.97 -33.31
N ARG A 360 8.06 -34.87 -33.08
CA ARG A 360 8.33 -36.27 -32.72
C ARG A 360 9.10 -37.01 -33.82
N ALA A 361 8.71 -36.82 -35.08
CA ALA A 361 9.37 -37.43 -36.22
C ALA A 361 10.79 -36.88 -36.42
N ASP A 362 10.97 -35.57 -36.26
CA ASP A 362 12.27 -34.90 -36.26
C ASP A 362 13.19 -35.51 -35.20
N ILE A 363 12.70 -35.71 -33.96
CA ILE A 363 13.49 -36.31 -32.87
C ILE A 363 13.88 -37.77 -33.18
N PHE A 364 12.97 -38.60 -33.69
CA PHE A 364 13.32 -39.98 -34.05
C PHE A 364 14.40 -40.04 -35.13
N TYR A 365 14.31 -39.15 -36.12
CA TYR A 365 15.30 -39.06 -37.19
C TYR A 365 16.68 -38.68 -36.65
N GLU A 366 16.74 -37.64 -35.82
CA GLU A 366 17.98 -37.18 -35.18
C GLU A 366 18.59 -38.24 -34.26
N SER A 367 17.75 -39.08 -33.66
CA SER A 367 18.19 -40.18 -32.79
C SER A 367 18.62 -41.44 -33.55
N GLY A 368 18.58 -41.43 -34.88
CA GLY A 368 18.89 -42.59 -35.72
C GLY A 368 17.81 -43.69 -35.69
N LYS A 369 16.66 -43.46 -35.06
CA LYS A 369 15.51 -44.37 -35.03
C LYS A 369 14.71 -44.24 -36.34
N PHE A 370 15.36 -44.55 -37.47
CA PHE A 370 14.87 -44.23 -38.81
C PHE A 370 13.56 -44.93 -39.19
N CYS A 371 13.30 -46.14 -38.68
CA CYS A 371 12.02 -46.82 -38.89
C CYS A 371 10.85 -46.06 -38.24
N ASP A 372 11.02 -45.67 -36.97
CA ASP A 372 10.03 -44.91 -36.21
C ASP A 372 9.85 -43.50 -36.79
N ALA A 373 10.96 -42.86 -37.20
CA ALA A 373 10.95 -41.57 -37.87
C ALA A 373 10.12 -41.61 -39.15
N CYS A 374 10.33 -42.63 -40.00
CA CYS A 374 9.55 -42.82 -41.23
C CYS A 374 8.05 -42.86 -40.91
N ALA A 375 7.63 -43.74 -39.99
CA ALA A 375 6.22 -43.88 -39.62
C ALA A 375 5.64 -42.57 -39.05
N ALA A 376 6.39 -41.85 -38.21
CA ALA A 376 5.97 -40.59 -37.63
C ALA A 376 5.84 -39.46 -38.68
N TYR A 377 6.77 -39.37 -39.63
CA TYR A 377 6.67 -38.42 -40.74
C TYR A 377 5.50 -38.71 -41.67
N GLU A 378 5.23 -39.99 -41.99
CA GLU A 378 4.04 -40.33 -42.77
C GLU A 378 2.74 -39.90 -42.07
N LYS A 379 2.69 -40.08 -40.74
CA LYS A 379 1.57 -39.64 -39.92
C LYS A 379 1.44 -38.11 -39.96
N ALA A 380 2.51 -37.37 -39.74
CA ALA A 380 2.53 -35.91 -39.83
C ALA A 380 2.07 -35.40 -41.21
N ALA A 381 2.48 -36.10 -42.29
CA ALA A 381 2.07 -35.78 -43.64
C ALA A 381 0.57 -35.98 -43.87
N LYS A 382 0.02 -37.09 -43.37
CA LYS A 382 -1.43 -37.39 -43.43
C LYS A 382 -2.26 -36.41 -42.60
N GLU A 383 -1.71 -35.91 -41.50
CA GLU A 383 -2.31 -34.87 -40.65
C GLU A 383 -2.18 -33.45 -41.24
N GLY A 384 -1.50 -33.29 -42.39
CA GLY A 384 -1.35 -32.00 -43.07
C GLY A 384 -0.35 -31.06 -42.40
N CYS A 385 0.60 -31.57 -41.62
CA CYS A 385 1.73 -30.80 -41.11
C CYS A 385 2.83 -30.75 -42.17
N SER A 386 3.00 -29.61 -42.83
CA SER A 386 4.01 -29.40 -43.88
C SER A 386 4.21 -30.65 -44.77
N PRO A 387 3.14 -31.15 -45.42
CA PRO A 387 3.09 -32.53 -45.92
C PRO A 387 4.16 -32.85 -46.95
N GLY A 388 4.60 -31.87 -47.76
CA GLY A 388 5.73 -32.04 -48.67
C GLY A 388 7.06 -32.35 -47.95
N ARG A 389 7.38 -31.58 -46.89
CA ARG A 389 8.56 -31.83 -46.03
C ARG A 389 8.43 -33.18 -45.34
N ALA A 390 7.26 -33.46 -44.77
CA ALA A 390 7.01 -34.70 -44.06
C ALA A 390 7.21 -35.94 -44.97
N TRP A 391 6.63 -35.97 -46.17
CA TRP A 391 6.85 -37.07 -47.12
C TRP A 391 8.30 -37.17 -47.59
N LEU A 392 8.99 -36.04 -47.79
CA LEU A 392 10.40 -36.04 -48.17
C LEU A 392 11.25 -36.66 -47.05
N MET A 393 11.04 -36.26 -45.80
CA MET A 393 11.76 -36.78 -44.64
C MET A 393 11.39 -38.24 -44.34
N ALA A 394 10.15 -38.67 -44.58
CA ALA A 394 9.77 -40.09 -44.54
C ALA A 394 10.59 -40.90 -45.56
N GLY A 395 10.78 -40.38 -46.77
CA GLY A 395 11.60 -41.01 -47.80
C GLY A 395 13.08 -41.14 -47.40
N TYR A 396 13.66 -40.06 -46.85
CA TYR A 396 15.03 -40.09 -46.32
C TYR A 396 15.18 -41.05 -45.14
N SER A 397 14.20 -41.11 -44.24
CA SER A 397 14.18 -42.03 -43.10
C SER A 397 14.12 -43.49 -43.56
N ALA A 398 13.22 -43.82 -44.49
CA ALA A 398 13.12 -45.16 -45.06
C ALA A 398 14.40 -45.58 -45.77
N LEU A 399 15.03 -44.67 -46.52
CA LEU A 399 16.29 -44.93 -47.20
C LEU A 399 17.44 -45.19 -46.21
N ALA A 400 17.53 -44.39 -45.15
CA ALA A 400 18.54 -44.57 -44.10
C ALA A 400 18.38 -45.90 -43.34
N HIS A 401 17.15 -46.42 -43.23
CA HIS A 401 16.87 -47.75 -42.67
C HIS A 401 17.00 -48.91 -43.67
N GLY A 402 17.22 -48.62 -44.96
CA GLY A 402 17.39 -49.62 -46.01
C GLY A 402 16.09 -50.08 -46.72
N ASP A 403 14.94 -49.48 -46.40
CA ASP A 403 13.66 -49.79 -47.06
C ASP A 403 13.47 -48.94 -48.33
N LYS A 404 14.11 -49.37 -49.42
CA LYS A 404 14.06 -48.67 -50.71
C LYS A 404 12.63 -48.56 -51.27
N ASN A 405 11.76 -49.52 -50.98
CA ASN A 405 10.38 -49.53 -51.48
C ASN A 405 9.56 -48.42 -50.81
N LYS A 406 9.62 -48.32 -49.48
CA LYS A 406 8.98 -47.21 -48.76
C LYS A 406 9.59 -45.87 -49.13
N ALA A 407 10.91 -45.80 -49.29
CA ALA A 407 11.59 -44.58 -49.71
C ALA A 407 11.06 -44.07 -51.07
N ASN A 408 10.94 -44.96 -52.05
CA ASN A 408 10.39 -44.65 -53.37
C ASN A 408 8.95 -44.13 -53.26
N LEU A 409 8.08 -44.83 -52.52
CA LEU A 409 6.68 -44.42 -52.33
C LEU A 409 6.56 -43.05 -51.65
N ALA A 410 7.35 -42.79 -50.62
CA ALA A 410 7.34 -41.53 -49.89
C ALA A 410 7.85 -40.37 -50.77
N PHE A 411 8.94 -40.57 -51.53
CA PHE A 411 9.42 -39.55 -52.46
C PHE A 411 8.42 -39.26 -53.59
N GLN A 412 7.74 -40.28 -54.14
CA GLN A 412 6.66 -40.07 -55.11
C GLN A 412 5.56 -39.17 -54.53
N LYS A 413 5.12 -39.43 -53.30
CA LYS A 413 4.15 -38.57 -52.61
C LYS A 413 4.68 -37.16 -52.37
N ALA A 414 5.97 -36.98 -52.07
CA ALA A 414 6.58 -35.66 -51.94
C ALA A 414 6.61 -34.87 -53.27
N THR A 415 6.65 -35.55 -54.43
CA THR A 415 6.68 -34.87 -55.74
C THR A 415 5.41 -34.08 -56.07
N THR A 416 4.29 -34.37 -55.41
CA THR A 416 3.01 -33.67 -55.60
C THR A 416 3.02 -32.28 -54.96
N PHE A 417 4.00 -31.98 -54.10
CA PHE A 417 4.14 -30.70 -53.42
C PHE A 417 5.22 -29.83 -54.07
N GLN A 418 4.83 -28.68 -54.61
CA GLN A 418 5.69 -27.83 -55.45
C GLN A 418 7.02 -27.45 -54.78
N SER A 419 7.01 -27.14 -53.48
CA SER A 419 8.19 -26.72 -52.72
C SER A 419 9.27 -27.80 -52.56
N HIS A 420 8.90 -29.08 -52.61
CA HIS A 420 9.82 -30.21 -52.38
C HIS A 420 9.91 -31.15 -53.60
N SER A 421 9.20 -30.84 -54.69
CA SER A 421 9.08 -31.71 -55.87
C SER A 421 10.41 -31.94 -56.59
N LYS A 422 11.22 -30.89 -56.73
CA LYS A 422 12.52 -30.97 -57.41
C LYS A 422 13.47 -31.92 -56.68
N GLU A 423 13.54 -31.79 -55.36
CA GLU A 423 14.42 -32.60 -54.52
C GLU A 423 13.97 -34.07 -54.50
N ALA A 424 12.67 -34.32 -54.29
CA ALA A 424 12.12 -35.66 -54.32
C ALA A 424 12.35 -36.37 -55.67
N LYS A 425 12.20 -35.66 -56.80
CA LYS A 425 12.50 -36.20 -58.14
C LYS A 425 13.98 -36.57 -58.30
N ASN A 426 14.89 -35.78 -57.75
CA ASN A 426 16.32 -36.08 -57.78
C ASN A 426 16.64 -37.33 -56.96
N MET A 427 16.00 -37.51 -55.80
CA MET A 427 16.17 -38.70 -54.98
C MET A 427 15.61 -39.96 -55.66
N LEU A 428 14.46 -39.87 -56.33
CA LEU A 428 13.91 -40.98 -57.12
C LEU A 428 14.87 -41.46 -58.21
N LYS A 429 15.53 -40.54 -58.93
CA LYS A 429 16.56 -40.88 -59.94
C LYS A 429 17.79 -41.57 -59.36
N ARG A 430 18.08 -41.40 -58.08
CA ARG A 430 19.20 -42.08 -57.39
C ARG A 430 18.82 -43.48 -56.90
N LEU A 431 17.52 -43.77 -56.82
CA LEU A 431 16.97 -45.05 -56.36
C LEU A 431 16.65 -46.01 -57.51
N SER A 432 16.45 -45.48 -58.72
CA SER A 432 16.42 -46.21 -59.98
C SER A 432 17.82 -46.63 -60.39
#